data_AF-A0A7J5AXQ3-F1
#
_entry.id   AF-A0A7J5AXQ3-F1
#
_cell.length_a   1.000
_cell.length_b   1.000
_cell.length_c   1.000
_cell.angle_alpha   90.00
_cell.angle_beta   90.00
_cell.angle_gamma   90.00
#
_symmetry.space_group_name_H-M   'P 1'
#
loop_
_entity.id
_entity.type
_entity.pdbx_description
1 polymer ?
#
loop_
_entity_poly.entity_id
_entity_poly.type
_entity_poly.pdbx_seq_one_letter_code
_entity_poly.pdbx_strand_id
1 'polypeptide(L)'
;MRDNRPAYWRQRQAREALGAAGEVARASLIAPPRRSARPGRFFTVHLGFTAADLASARELAVGYAEALSLLRSEVALGASALSPAEAWQQAERLFCGASGPDGERCADVAGHPGFHHAPGPGGLGWGDGD
;
A
#
# COMPACT_ATOMS: atom_id res chain seq x y z
N MET A 1 -35.17 1.60 -15.98
CA MET A 1 -33.97 2.31 -15.48
C MET A 1 -33.02 1.24 -14.92
N ARG A 2 -31.95 0.88 -15.65
CA ARG A 2 -31.00 -0.16 -15.21
C ARG A 2 -30.16 0.40 -14.06
N ASP A 3 -30.09 -0.35 -12.95
CA ASP A 3 -29.30 0.01 -11.78
C ASP A 3 -27.81 -0.06 -12.13
N ASN A 4 -27.18 1.11 -12.35
CA ASN A 4 -25.81 1.27 -12.83
C ASN A 4 -24.78 1.28 -11.68
N ARG A 5 -25.14 0.70 -10.53
CA ARG A 5 -24.26 0.63 -9.36
C ARG A 5 -23.09 -0.33 -9.63
N PRO A 6 -21.84 0.11 -9.46
CA PRO A 6 -20.66 -0.74 -9.66
C PRO A 6 -20.74 -2.00 -8.81
N ALA A 7 -20.36 -3.15 -9.38
CA ALA A 7 -20.49 -4.46 -8.74
C ALA A 7 -19.82 -4.57 -7.36
N TYR A 8 -18.78 -3.78 -7.10
CA TYR A 8 -18.06 -3.78 -5.83
C TYR A 8 -18.90 -3.27 -4.64
N TRP A 9 -19.90 -2.40 -4.87
CA TRP A 9 -20.80 -1.94 -3.82
C TRP A 9 -21.75 -3.04 -3.34
N ARG A 10 -22.22 -3.91 -4.23
CA ARG A 10 -23.08 -5.06 -3.88
C ARG A 10 -22.34 -6.12 -3.07
N GLN A 11 -21.04 -6.31 -3.34
CA GLN A 11 -20.20 -7.23 -2.57
C GLN A 11 -19.93 -6.73 -1.15
N ARG A 12 -19.84 -5.42 -0.91
CA ARG A 12 -19.66 -4.87 0.45
C ARG A 12 -20.88 -5.15 1.33
N GLN A 13 -22.09 -4.90 0.83
CA GLN A 13 -23.33 -5.19 1.56
C GLN A 13 -23.51 -6.68 1.86
N ALA A 14 -23.15 -7.56 0.92
CA ALA A 14 -23.19 -9.00 1.16
C ALA A 14 -22.19 -9.46 2.24
N ARG A 15 -21.00 -8.83 2.33
CA ARG A 15 -20.02 -9.14 3.37
C ARG A 15 -20.41 -8.61 4.75
N GLU A 16 -21.06 -7.45 4.83
CA GLU A 16 -21.62 -6.93 6.09
C GLU A 16 -22.75 -7.82 6.62
N ALA A 17 -23.63 -8.32 5.74
CA ALA A 17 -24.69 -9.25 6.10
C ALA A 17 -24.17 -10.62 6.59
N LEU A 18 -23.04 -11.11 6.04
CA LEU A 18 -22.39 -12.34 6.48
C LEU A 18 -21.60 -12.17 7.80
N GLY A 19 -21.14 -10.94 8.11
CA GLY A 19 -20.46 -10.62 9.36
C GLY A 19 -21.38 -10.71 10.59
N ALA A 20 -22.69 -10.46 10.43
CA ALA A 20 -23.68 -10.56 11.50
C ALA A 20 -24.08 -12.01 11.84
N ALA A 21 -23.81 -12.99 10.97
CA ALA A 21 -24.19 -14.39 11.17
C ALA A 21 -23.08 -15.27 11.78
N GLY A 22 -21.89 -14.71 12.01
CA GLY A 22 -20.68 -15.45 12.42
C GLY A 22 -20.50 -15.70 13.92
N GLU A 23 -21.42 -15.24 14.77
CA GLU A 23 -21.22 -15.25 16.24
C GLU A 23 -21.62 -16.57 16.93
N VAL A 24 -22.05 -17.61 16.19
CA VAL A 24 -22.53 -18.88 16.78
C VAL A 24 -21.85 -20.10 16.15
N ALA A 25 -20.52 -20.21 16.26
CA ALA A 25 -19.83 -21.48 16.01
C ALA A 25 -18.52 -21.56 16.82
N ARG A 26 -18.66 -21.63 18.15
CA ARG A 26 -17.58 -22.02 19.05
C ARG A 26 -17.37 -23.54 18.97
N ALA A 27 -16.52 -23.97 18.04
CA ALA A 27 -15.90 -25.30 18.04
C ALA A 27 -14.41 -25.11 17.74
N SER A 28 -13.55 -25.79 18.50
CA SER A 28 -12.09 -25.62 18.51
C SER A 28 -11.46 -26.06 17.17
N LEU A 29 -10.68 -25.17 16.52
CA LEU A 29 -10.17 -25.32 15.13
C LEU A 29 -8.66 -25.07 14.99
N ILE A 30 -7.83 -25.52 15.93
CA ILE A 30 -6.36 -25.38 15.82
C ILE A 30 -5.81 -26.47 14.88
N ALA A 31 -6.07 -26.33 13.60
CA ALA A 31 -5.28 -26.94 12.54
C ALA A 31 -4.91 -25.82 11.55
N PRO A 32 -3.61 -25.63 11.23
CA PRO A 32 -3.22 -24.64 10.24
C PRO A 32 -3.95 -24.93 8.93
N PRO A 33 -4.54 -23.93 8.26
CA PRO A 33 -5.19 -24.15 6.97
C PRO A 33 -4.18 -24.76 6.00
N ARG A 34 -4.42 -26.01 5.55
CA ARG A 34 -3.51 -26.78 4.68
C ARG A 34 -3.46 -26.29 3.22
N ARG A 35 -4.09 -25.16 2.90
CA ARG A 35 -3.86 -24.50 1.62
C ARG A 35 -2.74 -23.51 1.80
N SER A 36 -1.63 -23.74 1.09
CA SER A 36 -0.70 -22.67 0.75
C SER A 36 -1.55 -21.51 0.22
N ALA A 37 -1.52 -20.38 0.92
CA ALA A 37 -2.16 -19.17 0.42
C ALA A 37 -1.62 -18.95 -0.98
N ARG A 38 -2.51 -18.92 -1.98
CA ARG A 38 -2.10 -18.65 -3.35
C ARG A 38 -1.29 -17.35 -3.30
N PRO A 39 -0.10 -17.27 -3.94
CA PRO A 39 0.69 -16.05 -3.92
C PRO A 39 -0.19 -14.88 -4.29
N GLY A 40 -0.16 -13.83 -3.45
CA GLY A 40 -0.87 -12.59 -3.72
C GLY A 40 -0.48 -12.10 -5.10
N ARG A 41 -1.47 -11.73 -5.92
CA ARG A 41 -1.21 -11.06 -7.19
C ARG A 41 -1.05 -9.58 -6.88
N PHE A 42 0.04 -8.99 -7.34
CA PHE A 42 0.22 -7.54 -7.29
C PHE A 42 -0.48 -6.91 -8.48
N PHE A 43 -1.24 -5.86 -8.22
CA PHE A 43 -1.90 -5.03 -9.23
C PHE A 43 -1.54 -3.57 -8.95
N THR A 44 -1.40 -2.78 -10.00
CA THR A 44 -1.12 -1.35 -9.90
C THR A 44 -2.37 -0.56 -10.28
N VAL A 45 -2.55 0.58 -9.61
CA VAL A 45 -3.53 1.60 -9.96
C VAL A 45 -2.78 2.89 -10.23
N HIS A 46 -3.15 3.59 -11.30
CA HIS A 46 -2.54 4.87 -11.67
C HIS A 46 -3.50 6.00 -11.29
N LEU A 47 -2.99 6.97 -10.52
CA LEU A 47 -3.72 8.18 -10.13
C LEU A 47 -3.14 9.37 -10.89
N GLY A 48 -3.90 9.92 -11.84
CA GLY A 48 -3.53 11.16 -12.52
C GLY A 48 -3.93 12.39 -11.70
N PHE A 49 -3.05 13.38 -11.61
CA PHE A 49 -3.31 14.65 -10.93
C PHE A 49 -2.48 15.77 -11.57
N THR A 50 -2.83 17.02 -11.28
CA THR A 50 -2.12 18.20 -11.78
C THR A 50 -1.22 18.79 -10.70
N ALA A 51 -0.05 19.27 -11.09
CA ALA A 51 0.87 20.05 -10.26
C ALA A 51 1.54 21.13 -11.10
N ALA A 52 2.10 22.16 -10.47
CA ALA A 52 2.78 23.24 -11.16
C ALA A 52 4.08 22.77 -11.85
N ASP A 53 4.81 21.87 -11.20
CA ASP A 53 6.08 21.29 -11.66
C ASP A 53 6.30 19.89 -11.07
N LEU A 54 7.42 19.26 -11.45
CA LEU A 54 7.76 17.90 -11.02
C LEU A 54 8.07 17.80 -9.51
N ALA A 55 8.65 18.85 -8.92
CA ALA A 55 8.96 18.87 -7.50
C ALA A 55 7.66 18.86 -6.67
N SER A 56 6.74 19.77 -7.01
CA SER A 56 5.39 19.84 -6.43
C SER A 56 4.62 18.54 -6.66
N ALA A 57 4.78 17.92 -7.85
CA ALA A 57 4.15 16.64 -8.14
C ALA A 57 4.66 15.52 -7.22
N ARG A 58 5.97 15.49 -6.94
CA ARG A 58 6.58 14.50 -6.04
C ARG A 58 6.06 14.63 -4.61
N GLU A 59 6.00 15.86 -4.09
CA GLU A 59 5.45 16.13 -2.75
C GLU A 59 3.99 15.68 -2.63
N LEU A 60 3.14 16.05 -3.58
CA LEU A 60 1.73 15.62 -3.60
C LEU A 60 1.60 14.09 -3.71
N ALA A 61 2.42 13.46 -4.55
CA ALA A 61 2.39 12.02 -4.74
C ALA A 61 2.78 11.25 -3.47
N VAL A 62 3.77 11.74 -2.70
CA VAL A 62 4.10 11.19 -1.38
C VAL A 62 2.90 11.28 -0.44
N GLY A 63 2.28 12.47 -0.34
CA GLY A 63 1.11 12.67 0.51
C GLY A 63 -0.09 11.79 0.12
N TYR A 64 -0.34 11.60 -1.18
CA TYR A 64 -1.38 10.68 -1.65
C TYR A 64 -1.08 9.22 -1.28
N ALA A 65 0.17 8.78 -1.47
CA ALA A 65 0.58 7.43 -1.14
C ALA A 65 0.43 7.14 0.36
N GLU A 66 0.87 8.06 1.22
CA GLU A 66 0.71 7.96 2.67
C GLU A 66 -0.77 7.90 3.06
N ALA A 67 -1.57 8.87 2.61
CA ALA A 67 -3.00 8.92 2.91
C ALA A 67 -3.73 7.64 2.46
N LEU A 68 -3.45 7.13 1.26
CA LEU A 68 -4.04 5.89 0.77
C LEU A 68 -3.62 4.68 1.58
N SER A 69 -2.35 4.59 2.00
CA SER A 69 -1.84 3.50 2.83
C SER A 69 -2.49 3.48 4.23
N LEU A 70 -2.78 4.66 4.80
CA LEU A 70 -3.50 4.78 6.06
C LEU A 70 -4.96 4.35 5.95
N LEU A 71 -5.61 4.70 4.84
CA LEU A 71 -7.00 4.34 4.58
C LEU A 71 -7.19 2.87 4.19
N ARG A 72 -6.16 2.25 3.59
CA ARG A 72 -6.21 0.91 2.99
C ARG A 72 -4.91 0.15 3.21
N SER A 73 -4.95 -0.82 4.12
CA SER A 73 -3.80 -1.67 4.46
C SER A 73 -3.31 -2.54 3.29
N GLU A 74 -4.10 -2.70 2.22
CA GLU A 74 -3.69 -3.43 1.01
C GLU A 74 -2.77 -2.61 0.10
N VAL A 75 -2.70 -1.28 0.29
CA VAL A 75 -1.84 -0.39 -0.51
C VAL A 75 -0.43 -0.40 0.08
N ALA A 76 0.51 -0.98 -0.65
CA ALA A 76 1.90 -1.02 -0.27
C ALA A 76 2.57 0.33 -0.52
N LEU A 77 2.79 1.13 0.53
CA LEU A 77 3.42 2.45 0.46
C LEU A 77 4.74 2.41 -0.33
N GLY A 78 5.63 1.46 -0.01
CA GLY A 78 6.94 1.30 -0.65
C GLY A 78 6.91 0.83 -2.12
N ALA A 79 5.74 0.53 -2.68
CA ALA A 79 5.56 0.25 -4.10
C ALA A 79 5.10 1.48 -4.91
N SER A 80 4.86 2.61 -4.24
CA SER A 80 4.37 3.83 -4.87
C SER A 80 5.43 4.49 -5.74
N ALA A 81 5.03 4.91 -6.93
CA ALA A 81 5.90 5.52 -7.92
C ALA A 81 5.20 6.68 -8.63
N LEU A 82 5.99 7.64 -9.12
CA LEU A 82 5.53 8.79 -9.88
C LEU A 82 6.18 8.80 -11.26
N SER A 83 5.39 9.11 -12.27
CA SER A 83 5.83 9.38 -13.64
C SER A 83 5.12 10.63 -14.17
N PRO A 84 5.70 11.34 -15.14
CA PRO A 84 4.93 12.28 -15.96
C PRO A 84 3.72 11.58 -16.61
N ALA A 85 2.68 12.35 -16.93
CA ALA A 85 1.50 11.83 -17.61
C ALA A 85 1.90 11.15 -18.93
N GLU A 86 1.24 10.02 -19.25
CA GLU A 86 1.51 9.20 -20.44
C GLU A 86 2.95 8.65 -20.57
N ALA A 87 3.79 8.78 -19.53
CA ALA A 87 5.18 8.35 -19.54
C ALA A 87 5.49 7.31 -18.44
N TRP A 88 4.61 6.33 -18.25
CA TRP A 88 4.67 5.38 -17.13
C TRP A 88 5.95 4.53 -17.09
N GLN A 89 6.60 4.34 -18.22
CA GLN A 89 7.91 3.68 -18.32
C GLN A 89 9.03 4.45 -17.58
N GLN A 90 8.80 5.73 -17.25
CA GLN A 90 9.71 6.59 -16.50
C GLN A 90 9.32 6.69 -15.01
N ALA A 91 8.50 5.76 -14.50
CA ALA A 91 8.07 5.80 -13.11
C ALA A 91 9.24 5.62 -12.14
N GLU A 92 9.42 6.60 -11.27
CA GLU A 92 10.41 6.59 -10.20
C GLU A 92 9.75 6.30 -8.85
N ARG A 93 10.44 5.53 -8.00
CA ARG A 93 9.96 5.22 -6.66
C ARG A 93 9.88 6.49 -5.80
N LEU A 94 8.79 6.62 -5.05
CA LEU A 94 8.59 7.73 -4.11
C LEU A 94 9.30 7.50 -2.78
N PHE A 95 9.47 6.25 -2.38
CA PHE A 95 10.07 5.84 -1.12
C PHE A 95 11.36 5.07 -1.35
N CYS A 96 12.28 5.18 -0.41
CA CYS A 96 13.62 4.60 -0.48
C CYS A 96 13.56 3.08 -0.71
N GLY A 97 12.89 2.36 0.20
CA GLY A 97 12.76 0.91 0.11
C GLY A 97 14.08 0.17 0.14
N ALA A 98 15.17 0.78 0.64
CA ALA A 98 16.39 0.08 0.97
C ALA A 98 16.07 -1.08 1.92
N SER A 99 16.63 -2.26 1.65
CA SER A 99 16.37 -3.44 2.46
C SER A 99 17.13 -3.35 3.79
N GLY A 100 16.42 -3.58 4.88
CA GLY A 100 16.97 -3.65 6.24
C GLY A 100 16.95 -5.07 6.80
N PRO A 101 17.34 -5.22 8.08
CA PRO A 101 17.24 -6.47 8.83
C PRO A 101 15.80 -7.01 8.86
N ASP A 102 15.65 -8.31 9.07
CA ASP A 102 14.34 -8.97 9.25
C ASP A 102 13.33 -8.77 8.10
N GLY A 103 13.82 -8.40 6.92
CA GLY A 103 12.97 -8.12 5.75
C GLY A 103 12.31 -6.75 5.78
N GLU A 104 12.68 -5.88 6.73
CA GLU A 104 12.24 -4.50 6.79
C GLU A 104 12.67 -3.73 5.54
N ARG A 105 11.92 -2.68 5.21
CA ARG A 105 12.25 -1.78 4.10
C ARG A 105 12.13 -0.34 4.56
N CYS A 106 13.09 0.48 4.14
CA CYS A 106 13.12 1.89 4.50
C CYS A 106 11.84 2.59 4.03
N ALA A 107 11.15 3.23 4.99
CA ALA A 107 9.90 3.94 4.74
C ALA A 107 10.10 5.44 4.41
N ASP A 108 11.34 5.94 4.48
CA ASP A 108 11.63 7.34 4.17
C ASP A 108 11.52 7.65 2.67
N VAL A 109 11.36 8.94 2.34
CA VAL A 109 11.28 9.43 0.96
C VAL A 109 12.54 9.07 0.18
N ALA A 110 12.38 8.66 -1.08
CA ALA A 110 13.50 8.31 -1.93
C ALA A 110 14.49 9.47 -2.08
N GLY A 111 15.77 9.21 -1.81
CA GLY A 111 16.83 10.22 -1.79
C GLY A 111 17.04 10.91 -0.44
N HIS A 112 16.42 10.42 0.65
CA HIS A 112 16.70 10.93 1.98
C HIS A 112 18.19 10.75 2.37
N PRO A 113 18.80 11.72 3.06
CA PRO A 113 20.14 11.55 3.61
C PRO A 113 20.12 10.68 4.87
N GLY A 114 21.29 10.22 5.30
CA GLY A 114 21.46 9.59 6.60
C GLY A 114 20.91 8.16 6.70
N PHE A 115 20.65 7.72 7.93
CA PHE A 115 20.23 6.35 8.22
C PHE A 115 18.88 6.00 7.59
N HIS A 116 18.72 4.73 7.24
CA HIS A 116 17.44 4.16 6.85
C HIS A 116 16.65 3.77 8.09
N HIS A 117 15.33 3.94 8.06
CA HIS A 117 14.46 3.61 9.18
C HIS A 117 13.33 2.68 8.77
N ALA A 118 13.02 1.73 9.65
CA ALA A 118 11.82 0.91 9.54
C ALA A 118 10.57 1.81 9.71
N PRO A 119 9.42 1.44 9.12
CA PRO A 119 8.20 2.20 9.30
C PRO A 119 7.79 2.31 10.77
N GLY A 120 7.30 3.49 11.18
CA GLY A 120 6.67 3.73 12.48
C GLY A 120 7.56 4.41 13.53
N PRO A 121 6.97 4.94 14.62
CA PRO A 121 7.73 5.63 15.67
C PRO A 121 8.75 4.70 16.33
N GLY A 122 10.02 5.12 16.36
CA GLY A 122 11.10 4.32 16.95
C GLY A 122 11.53 3.11 16.10
N GLY A 123 11.24 3.12 14.79
CA GLY A 123 11.69 2.10 13.86
C GLY A 123 13.20 1.87 13.91
N LEU A 124 13.62 0.63 13.70
CA LEU A 124 15.04 0.25 13.67
C LEU A 124 15.77 1.07 12.61
N GLY A 125 16.91 1.66 12.99
CA GLY A 125 17.82 2.35 12.08
C GLY A 125 18.89 1.40 11.51
N TRP A 126 19.28 1.56 10.24
CA TRP A 126 20.40 0.84 9.63
C TRP A 126 21.10 1.64 8.53
N GLY A 127 22.24 1.12 8.07
CA GLY A 127 23.12 1.78 7.09
C GLY A 127 24.10 2.75 7.74
N ASP A 128 24.98 3.35 6.94
CA ASP A 128 26.07 4.19 7.45
C ASP A 128 25.78 5.70 7.32
N GLY A 129 24.64 6.07 6.70
CA GLY A 129 24.20 7.46 6.56
C GLY A 129 25.21 8.36 5.86
N ASP A 130 25.41 8.14 4.56
CA ASP A 130 26.22 9.02 3.70
C ASP A 130 25.51 10.36 3.40
#